data_AF-A0A2N9MMH4-F1
#
_entry.id   AF-A0A2N9MMH4-F1
#
_cell.length_a   1.000
_cell.length_b   1.000
_cell.length_c   1.000
_cell.angle_alpha   90.00
_cell.angle_beta   90.00
_cell.angle_gamma   90.00
#
_symmetry.space_group_name_H-M   'P 1'
#
loop_
_entity.id
_entity.type
_entity.pdbx_description
1 polymer ?
#
loop_
_entity_poly.entity_id
_entity_poly.type
_entity_poly.pdbx_seq_one_letter_code
_entity_poly.pdbx_strand_id
1 'polypeptide(L)'
;MTSLRLAACLLLTLSFAARSQTVQVCGWMVESVRPDNFYQFDVWLQTDREFSFFYKMSGAGVVAGKNKSHSPGSGTYVLYAGKAERPWGFGTTLYPPAKIDITIELHETPADIFSEAPTPLLVKFDFRRDVPESETKPPATLAKKQCVAVKTPAPK
;
A
#
# COMPACT_ATOMS: atom_id res chain seq x y z
N MET A 1 -15.21 65.14 28.50
CA MET A 1 -14.80 64.50 27.22
C MET A 1 -13.29 64.33 27.23
N THR A 2 -12.79 63.13 27.53
CA THR A 2 -11.46 62.67 27.09
C THR A 2 -11.38 61.16 27.30
N SER A 3 -11.03 60.48 26.22
CA SER A 3 -11.20 59.05 25.96
C SER A 3 -10.17 58.17 26.67
N LEU A 4 -10.64 57.12 27.33
CA LEU A 4 -9.86 56.01 27.87
C LEU A 4 -9.47 55.08 26.71
N ARG A 5 -8.19 55.06 26.30
CA ARG A 5 -7.70 54.09 25.30
C ARG A 5 -7.36 52.78 25.99
N LEU A 6 -8.27 51.80 25.91
CA LEU A 6 -7.95 50.40 26.18
C LEU A 6 -6.93 49.90 25.15
N ALA A 7 -5.73 49.58 25.61
CA ALA A 7 -4.76 48.80 24.86
C ALA A 7 -5.20 47.33 24.88
N ALA A 8 -5.79 46.87 23.78
CA ALA A 8 -6.10 45.46 23.55
C ALA A 8 -4.79 44.69 23.31
N CYS A 9 -4.35 43.97 24.32
CA CYS A 9 -3.24 43.02 24.23
C CYS A 9 -3.77 41.74 23.56
N LEU A 10 -3.66 41.65 22.23
CA LEU A 10 -4.00 40.45 21.46
C LEU A 10 -2.89 39.40 21.66
N LEU A 11 -3.08 38.51 22.64
CA LEU A 11 -2.28 37.30 22.80
C LEU A 11 -2.60 36.34 21.65
N LEU A 12 -1.75 36.30 20.61
CA LEU A 12 -1.79 35.24 19.60
C LEU A 12 -1.37 33.92 20.24
N THR A 13 -2.34 33.05 20.48
CA THR A 13 -2.11 31.64 20.79
C THR A 13 -1.72 30.91 19.50
N LEU A 14 -0.40 30.74 19.29
CA LEU A 14 0.14 29.83 18.27
C LEU A 14 -0.13 28.38 18.70
N SER A 15 -1.31 27.87 18.39
CA SER A 15 -1.59 26.43 18.47
C SER A 15 -0.72 25.72 17.43
N PHE A 16 0.32 25.01 17.88
CA PHE A 16 1.05 24.02 17.08
C PHE A 16 0.11 22.84 16.78
N ALA A 17 -0.80 23.03 15.83
CA ALA A 17 -1.52 21.91 15.23
C ALA A 17 -0.48 21.09 14.44
N ALA A 18 -0.16 19.90 14.92
CA ALA A 18 0.61 18.93 14.15
C ALA A 18 -0.09 18.76 12.80
N ARG A 19 0.50 19.31 11.73
CA ARG A 19 -0.10 19.28 10.38
C ARG A 19 -0.02 17.85 9.88
N SER A 20 -1.11 17.10 10.03
CA SER A 20 -1.31 15.87 9.27
C SER A 20 -1.18 16.21 7.79
N GLN A 21 -0.28 15.52 7.11
CA GLN A 21 -0.11 15.66 5.67
C GLN A 21 -1.02 14.64 4.99
N THR A 22 -1.54 15.00 3.83
CA THR A 22 -2.24 14.05 2.97
C THR A 22 -1.36 13.77 1.76
N VAL A 23 -1.08 12.50 1.51
CA VAL A 23 -0.34 12.02 0.34
C VAL A 23 -1.28 11.17 -0.51
N GLN A 24 -1.07 11.13 -1.82
CA GLN A 24 -1.77 10.19 -2.70
C GLN A 24 -0.89 8.97 -2.93
N VAL A 25 -1.37 7.80 -2.50
CA VAL A 25 -0.71 6.51 -2.74
C VAL A 25 -1.50 5.73 -3.77
N CYS A 26 -0.81 5.25 -4.79
CA CYS A 26 -1.37 4.41 -5.84
C CYS A 26 -0.74 3.03 -5.82
N GLY A 27 -1.54 1.98 -5.94
CA GLY A 27 -1.11 0.59 -6.04
C GLY A 27 -1.67 -0.12 -7.27
N TRP A 28 -0.88 -1.02 -7.85
CA TRP A 28 -1.30 -1.95 -8.89
C TRP A 28 -0.44 -3.21 -8.82
N MET A 29 -0.88 -4.29 -9.48
CA MET A 29 -0.12 -5.52 -9.55
C MET A 29 0.11 -5.93 -11.01
N VAL A 30 1.37 -6.14 -11.37
CA VAL A 30 1.74 -6.68 -12.67
C VAL A 30 1.79 -8.20 -12.56
N GLU A 31 1.03 -8.85 -13.43
CA GLU A 31 1.02 -10.28 -13.60
C GLU A 31 1.73 -10.62 -14.92
N SER A 32 2.78 -11.44 -14.84
CA SER A 32 3.54 -11.87 -16.01
C SER A 32 3.76 -13.38 -15.99
N VAL A 33 3.81 -13.99 -17.17
CA VAL A 33 4.00 -15.44 -17.32
C VAL A 33 5.33 -15.69 -17.99
N ARG A 34 6.11 -16.58 -17.38
CA ARG A 34 7.33 -17.16 -17.94
C ARG A 34 7.03 -18.57 -18.46
N PRO A 35 7.97 -19.22 -19.18
CA PRO A 35 7.80 -20.62 -19.58
C PRO A 35 7.38 -21.53 -18.41
N ASP A 36 6.76 -22.66 -18.74
CA ASP A 36 6.28 -23.66 -17.77
C ASP A 36 5.18 -23.16 -16.82
N ASN A 37 4.34 -22.23 -17.30
CA ASN A 37 3.23 -21.64 -16.54
C ASN A 37 3.69 -21.06 -15.19
N PHE A 38 4.88 -20.48 -15.17
CA PHE A 38 5.39 -19.78 -14.00
C PHE A 38 4.90 -18.33 -14.01
N TYR A 39 4.00 -18.02 -13.09
CA TYR A 39 3.39 -16.70 -12.94
C TYR A 39 4.19 -15.90 -11.92
N GLN A 40 4.53 -14.67 -12.29
CA GLN A 40 5.15 -13.67 -11.43
C GLN A 40 4.15 -12.56 -11.16
N PHE A 41 3.91 -12.30 -9.87
CA PHE A 41 3.06 -11.26 -9.34
C PHE A 41 3.94 -10.19 -8.68
N ASP A 42 3.96 -9.00 -9.25
CA ASP A 42 4.76 -7.88 -8.76
C ASP A 42 3.83 -6.76 -8.30
N VAL A 43 3.87 -6.44 -7.01
CA VAL A 43 3.11 -5.31 -6.46
C VAL A 43 3.92 -4.06 -6.66
N TRP A 44 3.31 -3.07 -7.30
CA TRP A 44 3.90 -1.76 -7.55
C TRP A 44 3.14 -0.70 -6.79
N LEU A 45 3.90 0.23 -6.20
CA LEU A 45 3.36 1.40 -5.51
C LEU A 45 3.99 2.67 -6.07
N GLN A 46 3.24 3.77 -6.02
CA GLN A 46 3.71 5.11 -6.35
C GLN A 46 3.04 6.12 -5.42
N THR A 47 3.74 7.20 -5.13
CA THR A 47 3.26 8.29 -4.29
C THR A 47 3.55 9.64 -4.92
N ASP A 48 2.77 10.67 -4.59
CA ASP A 48 3.03 12.05 -4.99
C ASP A 48 4.09 12.75 -4.12
N ARG A 49 4.40 12.20 -2.94
CA ARG A 49 5.39 12.70 -1.98
C ARG A 49 6.13 11.56 -1.29
N GLU A 50 7.29 11.83 -0.71
CA GLU A 50 7.99 10.82 0.09
C GLU A 50 7.07 10.23 1.16
N PHE A 51 7.01 8.89 1.22
CA PHE A 51 6.09 8.18 2.10
C PHE A 51 6.74 6.91 2.65
N SER A 52 6.98 6.91 3.97
CA SER A 52 7.49 5.77 4.72
C SER A 52 6.35 4.99 5.35
N PHE A 53 6.37 3.67 5.22
CA PHE A 53 5.34 2.79 5.78
C PHE A 53 5.90 1.41 6.13
N PHE A 54 5.12 0.68 6.90
CA PHE A 54 5.30 -0.75 7.12
C PHE A 54 4.26 -1.51 6.32
N TYR A 55 4.66 -2.40 5.41
CA TYR A 55 3.72 -3.22 4.65
C TYR A 55 3.52 -4.60 5.27
N LYS A 56 2.33 -5.16 5.06
CA LYS A 56 2.01 -6.57 5.33
C LYS A 56 1.32 -7.18 4.11
N MET A 57 1.81 -8.34 3.68
CA MET A 57 1.20 -9.13 2.62
C MET A 57 0.28 -10.19 3.22
N SER A 58 -0.95 -10.25 2.73
CA SER A 58 -1.98 -11.19 3.14
C SER A 58 -2.82 -11.66 1.94
N GLY A 59 -3.97 -12.28 2.19
CA GLY A 59 -4.82 -12.92 1.16
C GLY A 59 -4.59 -14.43 1.05
N ALA A 60 -5.45 -15.11 0.30
CA ALA A 60 -5.34 -16.56 0.09
C ALA A 60 -4.18 -16.97 -0.83
N GLY A 61 -3.57 -16.03 -1.55
CA GLY A 61 -2.54 -16.28 -2.57
C GLY A 61 -3.16 -16.80 -3.87
N VAL A 62 -2.50 -17.78 -4.49
CA VAL A 62 -2.98 -18.50 -5.66
C VAL A 62 -3.55 -19.84 -5.22
N VAL A 63 -4.82 -20.10 -5.55
CA VAL A 63 -5.52 -21.35 -5.22
C VAL A 63 -5.96 -22.04 -6.51
N ALA A 64 -5.46 -23.25 -6.75
CA ALA A 64 -5.80 -24.09 -7.90
C ALA A 64 -6.19 -25.50 -7.42
N GLY A 65 -7.50 -25.80 -7.39
CA GLY A 65 -8.01 -27.03 -6.80
C GLY A 65 -7.63 -27.15 -5.31
N LYS A 66 -6.86 -28.20 -4.97
CA LYS A 66 -6.33 -28.42 -3.61
C LYS A 66 -4.99 -27.73 -3.35
N ASN A 67 -4.35 -27.18 -4.39
CA ASN A 67 -3.05 -26.54 -4.29
C ASN A 67 -3.24 -25.08 -3.89
N LYS A 68 -2.45 -24.63 -2.90
CA LYS A 68 -2.41 -23.24 -2.45
C LYS A 68 -0.95 -22.79 -2.39
N SER A 69 -0.66 -21.70 -3.09
CA SER A 69 0.65 -21.05 -3.04
C SER A 69 0.47 -19.63 -2.52
N HIS A 70 1.22 -19.26 -1.48
CA HIS A 70 1.21 -17.90 -0.95
C HIS A 70 2.61 -17.53 -0.44
N SER A 71 2.93 -16.24 -0.44
CA SER A 71 4.21 -15.71 0.02
C SER A 71 3.97 -14.52 0.95
N PRO A 72 3.53 -14.78 2.19
CA PRO A 72 3.30 -13.71 3.16
C PRO A 72 4.65 -13.05 3.47
N GLY A 73 4.61 -11.77 3.82
CA GLY A 73 5.82 -11.00 4.08
C GLY A 73 5.47 -9.61 4.57
N SER A 74 6.38 -9.02 5.31
CA SER A 74 6.25 -7.66 5.82
C SER A 74 7.60 -6.98 5.87
N GLY A 75 7.59 -5.65 5.88
CA GLY A 75 8.81 -4.86 5.91
C GLY A 75 8.53 -3.38 5.93
N THR A 76 9.52 -2.59 6.33
CA THR A 76 9.47 -1.14 6.17
C THR A 76 9.96 -0.77 4.78
N TYR A 77 9.35 0.24 4.18
CA TYR A 77 9.67 0.72 2.85
C TYR A 77 9.49 2.22 2.77
N VAL A 78 10.25 2.87 1.90
CA VAL A 78 10.14 4.30 1.59
C VAL A 78 9.88 4.44 0.11
N LEU A 79 8.76 5.08 -0.24
CA LEU A 79 8.50 5.48 -1.62
C LEU A 79 8.97 6.92 -1.83
N TYR A 80 9.64 7.16 -2.94
CA TYR A 80 10.03 8.51 -3.34
C TYR A 80 8.98 9.14 -4.26
N ALA A 81 8.82 10.46 -4.12
CA ALA A 81 7.86 11.24 -4.89
C ALA A 81 7.96 10.98 -6.41
N GLY A 82 6.84 10.62 -7.02
CA GLY A 82 6.72 10.39 -8.46
C GLY A 82 7.35 9.08 -8.97
N LYS A 83 8.06 8.31 -8.14
CA LYS A 83 8.68 7.04 -8.57
C LYS A 83 7.74 5.87 -8.33
N ALA A 84 7.60 5.03 -9.35
CA ALA A 84 6.95 3.74 -9.22
C ALA A 84 7.99 2.72 -8.75
N GLU A 85 7.69 2.04 -7.65
CA GLU A 85 8.62 1.10 -7.02
C GLU A 85 7.92 -0.22 -6.70
N ARG A 86 8.70 -1.30 -6.62
CA ARG A 86 8.21 -2.67 -6.45
C ARG A 86 8.64 -3.23 -5.09
N PRO A 87 7.89 -2.97 -4.00
CA PRO A 87 8.25 -3.43 -2.66
C PRO A 87 8.14 -4.95 -2.48
N TRP A 88 7.35 -5.64 -3.30
CA TRP A 88 7.13 -7.08 -3.15
C TRP A 88 6.89 -7.76 -4.49
N GLY A 89 7.31 -9.03 -4.57
CA GLY A 89 7.01 -9.91 -5.69
C GLY A 89 6.93 -11.36 -5.25
N PHE A 90 6.18 -12.16 -6.00
CA PHE A 90 5.95 -13.58 -5.73
C PHE A 90 5.81 -14.36 -7.03
N GLY A 91 6.52 -15.48 -7.11
CA GLY A 91 6.44 -16.39 -8.23
C GLY A 91 5.84 -17.72 -7.83
N THR A 92 4.94 -18.27 -8.65
CA THR A 92 4.40 -19.63 -8.48
C THR A 92 4.02 -20.20 -9.83
N THR A 93 4.09 -21.52 -9.97
CA THR A 93 3.40 -22.19 -11.06
C THR A 93 1.89 -22.09 -10.82
N LEU A 94 1.14 -21.81 -11.87
CA LEU A 94 -0.33 -21.71 -11.84
C LEU A 94 -0.89 -22.49 -13.02
N TYR A 95 -1.76 -23.46 -12.71
CA TYR A 95 -2.53 -24.18 -13.71
C TYR A 95 -4.01 -23.79 -13.56
N PRO A 96 -4.61 -23.15 -14.58
CA PRO A 96 -6.03 -22.87 -14.56
C PRO A 96 -6.88 -24.16 -14.47
N PRO A 97 -8.09 -24.10 -13.89
CA PRO A 97 -8.70 -22.93 -13.25
C PRO A 97 -8.09 -22.62 -11.88
N ALA A 98 -7.94 -21.34 -11.57
CA ALA A 98 -7.36 -20.88 -10.31
C ALA A 98 -8.04 -19.60 -9.79
N LYS A 99 -7.75 -19.23 -8.55
CA LYS A 99 -8.13 -17.95 -7.94
C LYS A 99 -6.90 -17.23 -7.44
N ILE A 100 -6.83 -15.93 -7.68
CA ILE A 100 -5.79 -15.04 -7.15
C ILE A 100 -6.45 -14.14 -6.12
N ASP A 101 -5.88 -14.09 -4.91
CA ASP A 101 -6.27 -13.20 -3.82
C ASP A 101 -5.01 -12.77 -3.04
N ILE A 102 -4.47 -11.62 -3.41
CA ILE A 102 -3.26 -11.04 -2.82
C ILE A 102 -3.63 -9.65 -2.30
N THR A 103 -3.30 -9.39 -1.04
CA THR A 103 -3.56 -8.11 -0.38
C THR A 103 -2.24 -7.53 0.12
N ILE A 104 -2.06 -6.23 -0.10
CA ILE A 104 -1.02 -5.44 0.58
C ILE A 104 -1.70 -4.40 1.48
N GLU A 105 -1.34 -4.44 2.76
CA GLU A 105 -1.72 -3.45 3.75
C GLU A 105 -0.53 -2.55 4.05
N LEU A 106 -0.71 -1.24 4.00
CA LEU A 106 0.29 -0.27 4.40
C LEU A 106 -0.12 0.32 5.74
N HIS A 107 0.80 0.29 6.69
CA HIS A 107 0.61 0.78 8.04
C HIS A 107 1.61 1.88 8.36
N GLU A 108 1.35 2.63 9.43
CA GLU A 108 2.38 3.46 10.05
C GLU A 108 3.61 2.61 10.39
N THR A 109 4.79 3.20 10.26
CA THR A 109 6.04 2.53 10.63
C THR A 109 6.03 2.23 12.12
N PRO A 110 6.40 1.02 12.55
CA PRO A 110 6.48 0.69 13.96
C PRO A 110 7.52 1.59 14.65
N ALA A 111 7.33 1.84 15.95
CA ALA A 111 8.28 2.63 16.73
C ALA A 111 9.68 1.97 16.81
N ASP A 112 9.71 0.64 16.68
CA ASP A 112 10.91 -0.20 16.71
C ASP A 112 10.73 -1.40 15.76
N ILE A 113 11.79 -1.81 15.08
CA ILE A 113 11.74 -2.89 14.07
C ILE A 113 11.46 -4.28 14.65
N PHE A 114 11.69 -4.47 15.95
CA PHE A 114 11.37 -5.70 16.68
C PHE A 114 10.01 -5.62 17.38
N SER A 115 9.29 -4.50 17.24
CA SER A 115 7.97 -4.34 17.83
C SER A 115 6.93 -5.18 17.10
N GLU A 116 6.26 -6.06 17.84
CA GLU A 116 5.10 -6.83 17.36
C GLU A 116 3.77 -6.09 17.58
N ALA A 117 3.82 -4.87 18.12
CA ALA A 117 2.63 -4.08 18.38
C ALA A 117 1.88 -3.77 17.07
N PRO A 118 0.53 -3.89 17.05
CA PRO A 118 -0.24 -3.50 15.88
C PRO A 118 -0.01 -2.02 15.55
N THR A 119 0.33 -1.74 14.30
CA THR A 119 0.47 -0.38 13.78
C THR A 119 -0.83 0.04 13.07
N PRO A 120 -1.23 1.33 13.15
CA PRO A 120 -2.41 1.83 12.44
C PRO A 120 -2.37 1.53 10.94
N LEU A 121 -3.47 1.00 10.39
CA LEU A 121 -3.65 0.80 8.96
C LEU A 121 -3.86 2.15 8.25
N LEU A 122 -3.05 2.41 7.22
CA LEU A 122 -3.12 3.62 6.42
C LEU A 122 -3.91 3.41 5.13
N VAL A 123 -3.63 2.33 4.40
CA VAL A 123 -4.32 1.95 3.16
C VAL A 123 -4.18 0.47 2.90
N LYS A 124 -5.15 -0.10 2.18
CA LYS A 124 -5.14 -1.49 1.73
C LYS A 124 -5.44 -1.55 0.24
N PHE A 125 -4.69 -2.36 -0.48
CA PHE A 125 -4.95 -2.71 -1.88
C PHE A 125 -5.21 -4.21 -1.98
N ASP A 126 -6.39 -4.56 -2.49
CA ASP A 126 -6.80 -5.94 -2.75
C ASP A 126 -6.66 -6.23 -4.25
N PHE A 127 -5.98 -7.31 -4.61
CA PHE A 127 -5.82 -7.79 -5.98
C PHE A 127 -6.46 -9.17 -6.12
N ARG A 128 -7.63 -9.20 -6.76
CA ARG A 128 -8.43 -10.41 -6.90
C ARG A 128 -8.86 -10.64 -8.33
N ARG A 129 -8.76 -11.89 -8.79
CA ARG A 129 -9.42 -12.37 -10.00
C ARG A 129 -9.52 -13.88 -10.02
N ASP A 130 -10.48 -14.38 -10.77
CA ASP A 130 -10.49 -15.78 -11.20
C ASP A 130 -9.64 -15.95 -12.46
N VAL A 131 -9.04 -17.13 -12.60
CA VAL A 131 -8.29 -17.56 -13.77
C VAL A 131 -9.10 -18.71 -14.41
N PRO A 132 -9.77 -18.48 -15.55
CA PRO A 132 -10.55 -19.51 -16.20
C PRO A 132 -9.64 -20.55 -16.87
N GLU A 133 -10.14 -21.79 -17.03
CA GLU A 133 -9.41 -22.89 -17.67
C GLU A 133 -8.89 -22.56 -19.08
N SER A 134 -9.61 -21.69 -19.81
CA SER A 134 -9.25 -21.25 -21.15
C SER A 134 -8.19 -20.14 -21.21
N GLU A 135 -7.71 -19.63 -20.07
CA GLU A 135 -6.75 -18.55 -20.05
C GLU A 135 -5.36 -19.02 -20.52
N THR A 136 -4.89 -18.44 -21.61
CA THR A 136 -3.53 -18.67 -22.15
C THR A 136 -2.59 -17.49 -21.90
N LYS A 137 -3.14 -16.34 -21.50
CA LYS A 137 -2.39 -15.13 -21.16
C LYS A 137 -3.15 -14.31 -20.10
N PRO A 138 -2.47 -13.76 -19.08
CA PRO A 138 -3.11 -12.91 -18.09
C PRO A 138 -3.70 -11.64 -18.71
N PRO A 139 -4.92 -11.25 -18.28
CA PRO A 139 -5.45 -9.93 -18.60
C PRO A 139 -4.75 -8.85 -17.75
N ALA A 140 -4.80 -7.60 -18.21
CA ALA A 140 -4.25 -6.46 -17.48
C ALA A 140 -5.11 -6.01 -16.29
N THR A 141 -6.07 -6.82 -15.82
CA THR A 141 -7.06 -6.44 -14.82
C THR A 141 -6.41 -6.00 -13.51
N LEU A 142 -5.37 -6.70 -13.06
CA LEU A 142 -4.65 -6.39 -11.81
C LEU A 142 -3.71 -5.20 -11.95
N ALA A 143 -3.35 -4.84 -13.18
CA ALA A 143 -2.50 -3.69 -13.50
C ALA A 143 -3.27 -2.36 -13.49
N LYS A 144 -4.59 -2.38 -13.27
CA LYS A 144 -5.38 -1.16 -13.09
C LYS A 144 -4.95 -0.47 -11.79
N LYS A 145 -4.40 0.74 -11.94
CA LYS A 145 -3.95 1.59 -10.84
C LYS A 145 -5.12 2.00 -9.94
N GLN A 146 -4.99 1.74 -8.64
CA GLN A 146 -5.92 2.12 -7.58
C GLN A 146 -5.24 3.22 -6.76
N CYS A 147 -5.82 4.41 -6.64
CA CYS A 147 -5.21 5.53 -5.91
C CYS A 147 -6.08 5.98 -4.74
N VAL A 148 -5.46 6.23 -3.59
CA VAL A 148 -6.12 6.60 -2.34
C VAL A 148 -5.38 7.76 -1.69
N ALA A 149 -6.13 8.73 -1.17
CA ALA A 149 -5.57 9.78 -0.32
C ALA A 149 -5.35 9.23 1.10
N VAL A 150 -4.10 9.27 1.57
CA VAL A 150 -3.67 8.75 2.86
C VAL A 150 -3.29 9.92 3.75
N LYS A 151 -3.89 9.99 4.93
CA LYS A 151 -3.45 10.93 5.97
C LYS A 151 -2.28 10.33 6.71
N THR A 152 -1.15 11.01 6.67
CA THR A 152 0.03 10.61 7.44
C THR A 152 0.17 11.51 8.66
N PRO A 153 0.70 10.98 9.77
CA PRO A 153 1.20 11.81 10.84
C PRO A 153 2.23 12.82 10.30
N ALA A 154 2.33 13.97 10.96
CA ALA A 154 3.42 14.89 10.65
C ALA A 154 4.77 14.18 10.90
N PRO A 155 5.79 14.41 10.06
CA PRO A 155 7.14 13.97 10.40
C PRO A 155 7.51 14.53 11.78
N LYS A 156 7.98 13.66 12.67
CA LYS A 156 8.45 14.03 14.01
C LYS A 156 9.77 14.78 13.93
#